data_AF-A0A4U3BBS9-F1
#
_entry.id   AF-A0A4U3BBS9-F1
#
_cell.length_a   1.000
_cell.length_b   1.000
_cell.length_c   1.000
_cell.angle_alpha   90.00
_cell.angle_beta   90.00
_cell.angle_gamma   90.00
#
_symmetry.space_group_name_H-M   'P 1'
#
loop_
_entity.id
_entity.type
_entity.pdbx_description
1 polymer ?
#
loop_
_entity_poly.entity_id
_entity_poly.type
_entity_poly.pdbx_seq_one_letter_code
_entity_poly.pdbx_strand_id
1 'polypeptide(L)'
;MSQTVETLFSIFDSSAVVLRKELDVTYLEALVETGDNLFEGAILQEELSESAIERLNREYSTFNEETYKGEEIRKAFQLAILKGMKEGVQANHEMTPDAVGMFMSYLFHKFMQGQNEITVLDPAIGTGNLMTTVFNSAKEGLAMSGFGVEVDEVLIKLALVNANLQKHAIEF
;
A
#
# COMPACT_ATOMS: atom_id res chain seq x y z
N MET A 1 -12.05 -0.95 -14.50
CA MET A 1 -11.50 -0.44 -13.23
C MET A 1 -12.60 0.39 -12.58
N SER A 2 -12.76 0.41 -11.25
CA SER A 2 -13.78 1.27 -10.64
C SER A 2 -13.29 2.71 -10.63
N GLN A 3 -14.23 3.67 -10.73
CA GLN A 3 -13.90 5.10 -10.65
C GLN A 3 -13.16 5.44 -9.34
N THR A 4 -13.48 4.75 -8.24
CA THR A 4 -12.80 4.90 -6.95
C THR A 4 -11.31 4.58 -7.03
N VAL A 5 -10.94 3.45 -7.65
CA VAL A 5 -9.55 3.02 -7.76
C VAL A 5 -8.75 4.00 -8.64
N GLU A 6 -9.36 4.51 -9.70
CA GLU A 6 -8.73 5.52 -10.57
C GLU A 6 -8.47 6.83 -9.82
N THR A 7 -9.43 7.30 -9.02
CA THR A 7 -9.26 8.48 -8.17
C THR A 7 -8.15 8.28 -7.14
N LEU A 8 -8.18 7.17 -6.40
CA LEU A 8 -7.15 6.84 -5.41
C LEU A 8 -5.75 6.75 -6.04
N PHE A 9 -5.64 6.05 -7.18
CA PHE A 9 -4.38 5.98 -7.92
C PHE A 9 -3.91 7.37 -8.34
N SER A 10 -4.81 8.23 -8.81
CA SER A 10 -4.47 9.60 -9.17
C SER A 10 -3.92 10.39 -7.99
N ILE A 11 -4.52 10.26 -6.79
CA ILE A 11 -4.04 10.92 -5.57
C ILE A 11 -2.64 10.43 -5.21
N PHE A 12 -2.44 9.10 -5.18
CA PHE A 12 -1.12 8.52 -4.89
C PHE A 12 -0.08 8.98 -5.90
N ASP A 13 -0.43 8.96 -7.18
CA ASP A 13 0.50 9.27 -8.25
C ASP A 13 0.86 10.76 -8.31
N SER A 14 -0.13 11.64 -8.26
CA SER A 14 0.07 13.08 -8.40
C SER A 14 0.90 13.64 -7.24
N SER A 15 0.65 13.16 -6.02
CA SER A 15 1.37 13.57 -4.81
C SER A 15 2.78 12.97 -4.76
N ALA A 16 2.96 11.69 -5.09
CA ALA A 16 4.28 11.08 -5.19
C ALA A 16 5.17 11.78 -6.24
N VAL A 17 4.60 12.22 -7.37
CA VAL A 17 5.34 13.01 -8.37
C VAL A 17 5.80 14.37 -7.82
N VAL A 18 5.00 15.00 -6.95
CA VAL A 18 5.41 16.26 -6.28
C VAL A 18 6.57 15.98 -5.32
N LEU A 19 6.38 15.05 -4.39
CA LEU A 19 7.38 14.72 -3.37
C LEU A 19 8.69 14.21 -3.98
N ARG A 20 8.61 13.39 -5.03
CA ARG A 20 9.80 12.93 -5.78
C ARG A 20 10.68 14.08 -6.23
N LYS A 21 10.07 15.16 -6.74
CA LYS A 21 10.79 16.33 -7.23
C LYS A 21 11.34 17.19 -6.09
N GLU A 22 10.55 17.42 -5.05
CA GLU A 22 10.95 18.29 -3.94
C GLU A 22 12.04 17.65 -3.07
N LEU A 23 11.99 16.33 -2.90
CA LEU A 23 12.90 15.57 -2.03
C LEU A 23 14.10 14.96 -2.78
N ASP A 24 14.11 15.02 -4.12
CA ASP A 24 15.12 14.37 -4.98
C ASP A 24 15.31 12.86 -4.70
N VAL A 25 14.19 12.15 -4.59
CA VAL A 25 14.13 10.69 -4.31
C VAL A 25 13.56 9.91 -5.48
N THR A 26 13.54 8.58 -5.39
CA THR A 26 12.85 7.73 -6.37
C THR A 26 11.33 7.85 -6.24
N TYR A 27 10.59 7.43 -7.29
CA TYR A 27 9.13 7.43 -7.22
C TYR A 27 8.59 6.53 -6.09
N LEU A 28 9.22 5.39 -5.82
CA LEU A 28 8.77 4.46 -4.77
C LEU A 28 9.00 5.04 -3.37
N GLU A 29 10.14 5.71 -3.14
CA GLU A 29 10.38 6.44 -1.90
C GLU A 29 9.37 7.57 -1.72
N ALA A 30 9.11 8.37 -2.76
CA ALA A 30 8.08 9.41 -2.70
C ALA A 30 6.66 8.85 -2.48
N LEU A 31 6.39 7.64 -2.96
CA LEU A 31 5.11 6.96 -2.72
C LEU A 31 4.95 6.53 -1.26
N VAL A 32 6.04 6.12 -0.59
CA VAL A 32 6.06 5.90 0.86
C VAL A 32 5.67 7.19 1.58
N GLU A 33 6.37 8.29 1.31
CA GLU A 33 6.11 9.60 1.94
C GLU A 33 4.67 10.08 1.72
N THR A 34 4.13 9.88 0.52
CA THR A 34 2.72 10.18 0.24
C THR A 34 1.77 9.35 1.08
N GLY A 35 2.07 8.06 1.27
CA GLY A 35 1.22 7.18 2.05
C GLY A 35 1.25 7.48 3.54
N ASP A 36 2.42 7.81 4.08
CA ASP A 36 2.56 8.27 5.46
C ASP A 36 1.80 9.60 5.68
N ASN A 37 1.92 10.54 4.74
CA ASN A 37 1.18 11.80 4.82
C ASN A 37 -0.35 11.58 4.83
N LEU A 38 -0.84 10.65 4.00
CA LEU A 38 -2.26 10.31 3.95
C LEU A 38 -2.74 9.60 5.22
N PHE A 39 -1.90 8.73 5.79
CA PHE A 39 -2.22 8.01 7.03
C PHE A 39 -2.24 8.95 8.24
N GLU A 40 -1.24 9.83 8.37
CA GLU A 40 -1.16 10.82 9.45
C GLU A 40 -2.13 12.00 9.25
N GLY A 41 -2.64 12.18 8.03
CA GLY A 41 -3.51 13.31 7.69
C GLY A 41 -2.78 14.66 7.67
N ALA A 42 -1.46 14.66 7.49
CA ALA A 42 -0.60 15.84 7.50
C ALA A 42 0.59 15.67 6.55
N ILE A 43 1.13 16.79 6.05
CA ILE A 43 2.39 16.78 5.31
C ILE A 43 3.53 16.75 6.34
N LEU A 44 4.31 15.67 6.34
CA LEU A 44 5.33 15.42 7.36
C LEU A 44 6.69 16.05 7.04
N GLN A 45 6.94 16.40 5.77
CA GLN A 45 8.23 16.90 5.31
C GLN A 45 8.34 18.43 5.53
N GLU A 46 9.41 18.89 6.19
CA GLU A 46 9.56 20.28 6.64
C GLU A 46 10.07 21.27 5.56
N GLU A 47 10.79 20.80 4.55
CA GLU A 47 11.49 21.65 3.56
C GLU A 47 10.85 21.66 2.16
N LEU A 48 9.51 21.61 2.09
CA LEU A 48 8.79 21.69 0.81
C LEU A 48 8.53 23.15 0.38
N SER A 49 8.55 23.41 -0.92
CA SER A 49 8.14 24.72 -1.44
C SER A 49 6.65 25.00 -1.15
N GLU A 50 6.28 26.28 -0.98
CA GLU A 50 4.88 26.67 -0.77
C GLU A 50 3.97 26.12 -1.88
N SER A 51 4.44 26.15 -3.14
CA SER A 51 3.69 25.61 -4.27
C SER A 51 3.47 24.09 -4.21
N ALA A 52 4.42 23.34 -3.64
CA ALA A 52 4.28 21.91 -3.43
C ALA A 52 3.29 21.63 -2.31
N ILE A 53 3.38 22.36 -1.19
CA ILE A 53 2.43 22.25 -0.06
C ILE A 53 1.00 22.52 -0.51
N GLU A 54 0.76 23.59 -1.28
CA GLU A 54 -0.57 23.88 -1.82
C GLU A 54 -1.10 22.78 -2.72
N ARG A 55 -0.23 22.19 -3.55
CA ARG A 55 -0.61 21.09 -4.43
C ARG A 55 -0.91 19.82 -3.65
N LEU A 56 -0.06 19.43 -2.71
CA LEU A 56 -0.27 18.25 -1.87
C LEU A 56 -1.56 18.35 -1.06
N ASN A 57 -1.82 19.50 -0.42
CA ASN A 57 -3.07 19.73 0.29
C ASN A 57 -4.29 19.58 -0.62
N ARG A 58 -4.22 20.04 -1.87
CA ARG A 58 -5.30 19.86 -2.83
C ARG A 58 -5.55 18.39 -3.15
N GLU A 59 -4.50 17.62 -3.43
CA GLU A 59 -4.62 16.19 -3.72
C GLU A 59 -5.17 15.44 -2.49
N TYR A 60 -4.56 15.64 -1.32
CA TYR A 60 -4.93 14.95 -0.07
C TYR A 60 -6.32 15.34 0.43
N SER A 61 -6.80 16.57 0.19
CA SER A 61 -8.17 16.97 0.57
C SER A 61 -9.27 16.15 -0.10
N THR A 62 -8.95 15.46 -1.20
CA THR A 62 -9.89 14.59 -1.90
C THR A 62 -9.88 13.16 -1.35
N PHE A 63 -8.92 12.82 -0.51
CA PHE A 63 -8.83 11.52 0.14
C PHE A 63 -9.72 11.49 1.38
N ASN A 64 -10.69 10.58 1.39
CA ASN A 64 -11.50 10.29 2.57
C ASN A 64 -11.45 8.79 2.88
N GLU A 65 -10.61 8.44 3.85
CA GLU A 65 -10.34 7.05 4.23
C GLU A 65 -11.63 6.27 4.61
N GLU A 66 -12.59 6.90 5.28
CA GLU A 66 -13.83 6.25 5.71
C GLU A 66 -14.73 5.83 4.55
N THR A 67 -14.49 6.39 3.36
CA THR A 67 -15.31 6.12 2.17
C THR A 67 -14.79 4.97 1.30
N TYR A 68 -13.54 4.53 1.53
CA TYR A 68 -12.89 3.56 0.67
C TYR A 68 -12.78 2.18 1.32
N LYS A 69 -13.00 1.13 0.52
CA LYS A 69 -12.74 -0.23 0.98
C LYS A 69 -11.24 -0.51 0.91
N GLY A 70 -10.72 -1.32 1.83
CA GLY A 70 -9.31 -1.74 1.84
C GLY A 70 -8.86 -2.32 0.50
N GLU A 71 -9.73 -3.08 -0.18
CA GLU A 71 -9.44 -3.64 -1.51
C GLU A 71 -9.32 -2.58 -2.63
N GLU A 72 -9.99 -1.43 -2.51
CA GLU A 72 -9.86 -0.32 -3.45
C GLU A 72 -8.53 0.43 -3.23
N ILE A 73 -8.18 0.66 -1.96
CA ILE A 73 -6.89 1.22 -1.55
C ILE A 73 -5.74 0.33 -2.03
N ARG A 74 -5.79 -0.97 -1.73
CA ARG A 74 -4.78 -1.96 -2.15
C ARG A 74 -4.54 -1.91 -3.65
N LYS A 75 -5.61 -1.94 -4.47
CA LYS A 75 -5.48 -1.93 -5.94
C LYS A 75 -4.92 -0.63 -6.48
N ALA A 76 -5.36 0.51 -5.93
CA ALA A 76 -4.82 1.80 -6.32
C ALA A 76 -3.33 1.94 -5.97
N PHE A 77 -2.96 1.53 -4.75
CA PHE A 77 -1.58 1.55 -4.29
C PHE A 77 -0.70 0.56 -5.08
N GLN A 78 -1.24 -0.62 -5.41
CA GLN A 78 -0.60 -1.60 -6.30
C GLN A 78 -0.28 -0.99 -7.68
N LEU A 79 -1.19 -0.21 -8.26
CA LEU A 79 -0.95 0.45 -9.55
C LEU A 79 0.17 1.50 -9.45
N ALA A 80 0.22 2.26 -8.36
CA ALA A 80 1.30 3.22 -8.09
C ALA A 80 2.65 2.51 -7.93
N ILE A 81 2.70 1.43 -7.14
CA ILE A 81 3.91 0.59 -7.02
C ILE A 81 4.34 0.08 -8.40
N LEU A 82 3.43 -0.51 -9.19
CA LEU A 82 3.76 -1.01 -10.54
C LEU A 82 4.28 0.09 -11.47
N LYS A 83 3.78 1.33 -11.33
CA LYS A 83 4.32 2.48 -12.07
C LYS A 83 5.77 2.75 -11.67
N GLY A 84 6.06 2.83 -10.37
CA GLY A 84 7.43 3.03 -9.86
C GLY A 84 8.38 1.90 -10.26
N MET A 85 7.91 0.65 -10.21
CA MET A 85 8.73 -0.52 -10.56
C MET A 85 9.15 -0.56 -12.03
N LYS A 86 8.39 0.07 -12.94
CA LYS A 86 8.76 0.18 -14.37
C LYS A 86 10.00 1.04 -14.61
N GLU A 87 10.39 1.89 -13.67
CA GLU A 87 11.59 2.74 -13.80
C GLU A 87 12.89 1.95 -13.54
N GLY A 88 12.79 0.71 -13.06
CA GLY A 88 13.90 -0.23 -12.92
C GLY A 88 13.86 -0.95 -11.58
N VAL A 89 13.61 -2.26 -11.59
CA VAL A 89 13.58 -3.11 -10.40
C VAL A 89 14.29 -4.42 -10.69
N GLN A 90 15.00 -4.97 -9.69
CA GLN A 90 15.62 -6.28 -9.78
C GLN A 90 14.53 -7.36 -9.79
N ALA A 91 14.71 -8.45 -10.54
CA ALA A 91 13.67 -9.49 -10.66
C ALA A 91 13.16 -10.04 -9.31
N ASN A 92 14.02 -10.09 -8.28
CA ASN A 92 13.65 -10.56 -6.95
C ASN A 92 12.92 -9.52 -6.08
N HIS A 93 12.75 -8.28 -6.56
CA HIS A 93 12.02 -7.20 -5.90
C HIS A 93 10.66 -6.95 -6.59
N GLU A 94 10.28 -7.79 -7.55
CA GLU A 94 8.97 -7.69 -8.18
C GLU A 94 7.87 -8.04 -7.18
N MET A 95 6.85 -7.19 -7.14
CA MET A 95 5.65 -7.43 -6.35
C MET A 95 4.91 -8.67 -6.86
N THR A 96 4.43 -9.52 -5.94
CA THR A 96 3.55 -10.64 -6.29
C THR A 96 2.31 -10.13 -7.04
N PRO A 97 2.07 -10.53 -8.31
CA PRO A 97 0.95 -10.05 -9.11
C PRO A 97 -0.40 -10.43 -8.52
N ASP A 98 -1.42 -9.59 -8.78
CA ASP A 98 -2.77 -9.74 -8.17
C ASP A 98 -3.39 -11.13 -8.42
N ALA A 99 -3.23 -11.67 -9.64
CA ALA A 99 -3.76 -12.98 -9.98
C ALA A 99 -3.15 -14.12 -9.13
N VAL A 100 -1.85 -14.04 -8.85
CA VAL A 100 -1.16 -15.00 -7.97
C VAL A 100 -1.64 -14.80 -6.53
N GLY A 101 -1.73 -13.55 -6.07
CA GLY A 101 -2.25 -13.23 -4.74
C GLY A 101 -3.67 -13.76 -4.49
N MET A 102 -4.58 -13.57 -5.46
CA MET A 102 -5.95 -14.07 -5.38
C MET A 102 -6.00 -15.61 -5.35
N PHE A 103 -5.18 -16.28 -6.16
CA PHE A 103 -5.10 -17.73 -6.15
C PHE A 103 -4.58 -18.27 -4.80
N MET A 104 -3.51 -17.66 -4.29
CA MET A 104 -2.94 -18.02 -2.98
C MET A 104 -3.91 -17.74 -1.84
N SER A 105 -4.62 -16.61 -1.87
CA SER A 105 -5.67 -16.27 -0.92
C SER A 105 -6.80 -17.31 -0.89
N TYR A 106 -7.26 -17.74 -2.08
CA TYR A 106 -8.26 -18.81 -2.16
C TYR A 106 -7.78 -20.10 -1.49
N LEU A 107 -6.54 -20.52 -1.77
CA LEU A 107 -5.95 -21.72 -1.15
C LEU A 107 -5.80 -21.55 0.37
N PHE A 108 -5.28 -20.42 0.82
CA PHE A 108 -5.11 -20.09 2.23
C PHE A 108 -6.43 -20.24 3.00
N HIS A 109 -7.50 -19.58 2.53
CA HIS A 109 -8.82 -19.63 3.16
C HIS A 109 -9.50 -21.00 3.03
N LYS A 110 -9.13 -21.82 2.05
CA LYS A 110 -9.55 -23.23 1.95
C LYS A 110 -8.92 -24.09 3.04
N PHE A 111 -7.65 -23.87 3.36
CA PHE A 111 -6.95 -24.65 4.39
C PHE A 111 -7.29 -24.19 5.81
N MET A 112 -7.59 -22.90 6.00
CA MET A 112 -7.89 -22.32 7.31
C MET A 112 -9.39 -22.38 7.68
N GLN A 113 -10.19 -23.20 7.00
CA GLN A 113 -11.62 -23.31 7.30
C GLN A 113 -11.90 -23.73 8.74
N GLY A 114 -12.84 -23.05 9.39
CA GLY A 114 -13.25 -23.33 10.76
C GLY A 114 -12.40 -22.64 11.84
N GLN A 115 -11.33 -21.94 11.45
CA GLN A 115 -10.61 -21.05 12.36
C GLN A 115 -11.38 -19.73 12.53
N ASN A 116 -11.37 -19.19 13.75
CA ASN A 116 -11.93 -17.88 14.07
C ASN A 116 -10.85 -16.81 14.26
N GLU A 117 -9.60 -17.23 14.42
CA GLU A 117 -8.42 -16.38 14.59
C GLU A 117 -7.25 -17.02 13.86
N ILE A 118 -6.50 -16.23 13.08
CA ILE A 118 -5.32 -16.69 12.34
C ILE A 118 -4.22 -15.64 12.41
N THR A 119 -3.00 -16.07 12.73
CA THR A 119 -1.79 -15.26 12.60
C THR A 119 -0.95 -15.73 11.43
N VAL A 120 -0.54 -14.81 10.56
CA VAL A 120 0.20 -15.10 9.33
C VAL A 120 1.61 -14.51 9.40
N LEU A 121 2.63 -15.30 9.07
CA LEU A 121 3.98 -14.78 8.85
C LEU A 121 4.30 -14.81 7.36
N ASP A 122 4.74 -13.69 6.82
CA ASP A 122 5.42 -13.61 5.52
C ASP A 122 6.89 -13.21 5.75
N PRO A 123 7.85 -14.17 5.66
CA PRO A 123 9.25 -13.91 5.98
C PRO A 123 10.00 -13.13 4.88
N ALA A 124 9.35 -12.83 3.76
CA ALA A 124 9.88 -12.05 2.64
C ALA A 124 8.73 -11.28 1.98
N ILE A 125 8.13 -10.37 2.76
CA ILE A 125 6.83 -9.76 2.46
C ILE A 125 6.85 -8.83 1.24
N GLY A 126 8.04 -8.33 0.83
CA GLY A 126 8.18 -7.35 -0.24
C GLY A 126 7.30 -6.13 0.03
N THR A 127 6.44 -5.76 -0.91
CA THR A 127 5.51 -4.61 -0.78
C THR A 127 4.23 -4.93 -0.01
N GLY A 128 4.09 -6.14 0.56
CA GLY A 128 2.91 -6.55 1.30
C GLY A 128 1.65 -6.83 0.45
N ASN A 129 1.74 -6.77 -0.88
CA ASN A 129 0.57 -7.00 -1.74
C ASN A 129 -0.04 -8.40 -1.54
N LEU A 130 0.78 -9.45 -1.44
CA LEU A 130 0.28 -10.81 -1.21
C LEU A 130 -0.44 -10.92 0.14
N MET A 131 0.19 -10.49 1.23
CA MET A 131 -0.40 -10.56 2.57
C MET A 131 -1.70 -9.76 2.65
N THR A 132 -1.71 -8.53 2.14
CA THR A 132 -2.92 -7.70 2.14
C THR A 132 -4.03 -8.25 1.23
N THR A 133 -3.71 -8.92 0.12
CA THR A 133 -4.70 -9.67 -0.69
C THR A 133 -5.35 -10.79 0.12
N VAL A 134 -4.56 -11.54 0.91
CA VAL A 134 -5.08 -12.60 1.79
C VAL A 134 -6.02 -12.02 2.85
N PHE A 135 -5.60 -10.92 3.50
CA PHE A 135 -6.36 -10.28 4.58
C PHE A 135 -7.67 -9.67 4.08
N ASN A 136 -7.65 -8.99 2.92
CA ASN A 136 -8.87 -8.44 2.31
C ASN A 136 -9.90 -9.49 1.89
N SER A 137 -9.47 -10.75 1.76
CA SER A 137 -10.35 -11.87 1.40
C SER A 137 -10.92 -12.60 2.62
N ALA A 138 -10.58 -12.16 3.85
CA ALA A 138 -11.08 -12.75 5.08
C ALA A 138 -12.61 -12.66 5.15
N LYS A 139 -13.24 -13.72 5.66
CA LYS A 139 -14.67 -13.72 5.91
C LYS A 139 -14.98 -12.83 7.11
N GLU A 140 -16.16 -12.24 7.11
CA GLU A 140 -16.67 -11.47 8.24
C GLU A 140 -16.60 -12.32 9.53
N GLY A 141 -16.07 -11.72 10.61
CA GLY A 141 -15.89 -12.37 11.90
C GLY A 141 -14.60 -13.19 12.07
N LEU A 142 -13.78 -13.36 11.03
CA LEU A 142 -12.45 -13.96 11.14
C LEU A 142 -11.43 -12.91 11.60
N ALA A 143 -10.85 -13.08 12.79
CA ALA A 143 -9.75 -12.25 13.25
C ALA A 143 -8.45 -12.66 12.55
N MET A 144 -7.76 -11.71 11.93
CA MET A 144 -6.46 -11.94 11.30
C MET A 144 -5.43 -10.94 11.82
N SER A 145 -4.24 -11.44 12.12
CA SER A 145 -3.05 -10.64 12.41
C SER A 145 -1.86 -11.18 11.61
N GLY A 146 -0.80 -10.39 11.45
CA GLY A 146 0.37 -10.87 10.74
C GLY A 146 1.68 -10.22 11.14
N PHE A 147 2.75 -10.88 10.71
CA PHE A 147 4.13 -10.42 10.81
C PHE A 147 4.74 -10.46 9.41
N GLY A 148 5.29 -9.34 8.97
CA GLY A 148 6.04 -9.21 7.72
C GLY A 148 7.52 -9.01 7.97
N VAL A 149 8.38 -9.69 7.23
CA VAL A 149 9.83 -9.46 7.27
C VAL A 149 10.32 -9.14 5.86
N GLU A 150 11.15 -8.11 5.73
CA GLU A 150 11.80 -7.74 4.48
C GLU A 150 13.15 -7.07 4.79
N VAL A 151 14.13 -7.29 3.92
CA VAL A 151 15.48 -6.73 4.07
C VAL A 151 15.62 -5.39 3.33
N ASP A 152 14.83 -5.17 2.28
CA ASP A 152 14.82 -3.92 1.53
C ASP A 152 13.98 -2.85 2.24
N GLU A 153 14.62 -1.72 2.56
CA GLU A 153 14.03 -0.63 3.33
C GLU A 153 12.85 0.06 2.62
N VAL A 154 12.87 0.15 1.29
CA VAL A 154 11.78 0.78 0.54
C VAL A 154 10.59 -0.18 0.47
N LEU A 155 10.85 -1.47 0.21
CA LEU A 155 9.79 -2.47 0.13
C LEU A 155 9.05 -2.63 1.48
N ILE A 156 9.78 -2.71 2.60
CA ILE A 156 9.16 -2.84 3.93
C ILE A 156 8.31 -1.61 4.29
N LYS A 157 8.77 -0.40 3.95
CA LYS A 157 8.00 0.83 4.16
C LYS A 157 6.75 0.88 3.28
N LEU A 158 6.84 0.44 2.02
CA LEU A 158 5.66 0.29 1.16
C LEU A 158 4.66 -0.70 1.75
N ALA A 159 5.12 -1.81 2.33
CA ALA A 159 4.27 -2.80 2.97
C ALA A 159 3.58 -2.21 4.22
N LEU A 160 4.32 -1.49 5.06
CA LEU A 160 3.81 -0.79 6.24
C LEU A 160 2.70 0.20 5.87
N VAL A 161 2.99 1.11 4.93
CA VAL A 161 2.01 2.09 4.42
C VAL A 161 0.77 1.40 3.86
N ASN A 162 0.97 0.36 3.05
CA ASN A 162 -0.13 -0.39 2.45
C ASN A 162 -1.03 -1.05 3.50
N ALA A 163 -0.46 -1.57 4.60
CA ALA A 163 -1.19 -2.12 5.73
C ALA A 163 -1.92 -1.04 6.53
N ASN A 164 -1.23 0.08 6.84
CA ASN A 164 -1.76 1.21 7.61
C ASN A 164 -2.97 1.85 6.94
N LEU A 165 -2.88 2.19 5.65
CA LEU A 165 -3.98 2.78 4.88
C LEU A 165 -5.20 1.84 4.78
N GLN A 166 -5.00 0.53 4.94
CA GLN A 166 -6.08 -0.46 4.95
C GLN A 166 -6.52 -0.87 6.35
N LYS A 167 -5.85 -0.38 7.40
CA LYS A 167 -6.07 -0.72 8.82
C LYS A 167 -5.90 -2.22 9.11
N HIS A 168 -4.97 -2.87 8.42
CA HIS A 168 -4.62 -4.26 8.70
C HIS A 168 -3.69 -4.36 9.91
N ALA A 169 -3.96 -5.32 10.80
CA ALA A 169 -3.11 -5.62 11.96
C ALA A 169 -1.87 -6.43 11.53
N ILE A 170 -0.91 -5.78 10.89
CA ILE A 170 0.36 -6.38 10.44
C ILE A 170 1.52 -5.64 11.12
N GLU A 171 2.40 -6.40 11.77
CA GLU A 171 3.64 -5.91 12.37
C GLU A 171 4.83 -6.21 11.45
N PHE A 172 5.87 -5.37 11.50
CA PHE A 172 7.02 -5.40 10.61
C PHE A 172 8.33 -5.24 11.39
#